data_AF-A0AAV0IZQ3-F1
#
_entry.id   AF-A0AAV0IZQ3-F1
#
_cell.length_a   1.000
_cell.length_b   1.000
_cell.length_c   1.000
_cell.angle_alpha   90.00
_cell.angle_beta   90.00
_cell.angle_gamma   90.00
#
_symmetry.space_group_name_H-M   'P 1'
#
loop_
_entity.id
_entity.type
_entity.pdbx_description
1 polymer ?
#
loop_
_entity_poly.entity_id
_entity_poly.type
_entity_poly.pdbx_seq_one_letter_code
_entity_poly.pdbx_strand_id
1 'polypeptide(L)'
;MAKGVQDTMSKTSMLVNFLPTGTLLTFEMLLPSVSKNGECTHVTTLMIYFLLGLCSLSCFFFHFTDSFKGPDGKVYYGFVTPKGLAVFKPGLGIEVPKDDKYRLGFTDFVHAMMSVMVFMAIALSDHRVTDCLFPGHVKELDEVMESFPLMVGVVCSGLFLVFPNTRYGIGCMAT
;
A
#
# COMPACT_ATOMS: atom_id res chain seq x y z
N MET A 1 32.52 4.87 -11.80
CA MET A 1 31.33 4.01 -11.96
C MET A 1 30.54 3.78 -10.67
N ALA A 2 31.08 3.97 -9.45
CA ALA A 2 30.35 3.66 -8.20
C ALA A 2 29.41 4.76 -7.66
N LYS A 3 29.53 6.02 -8.10
CA LYS A 3 28.72 7.14 -7.61
C LYS A 3 27.27 7.13 -8.15
N GLY A 4 27.08 6.74 -9.41
CA GLY A 4 25.74 6.66 -10.02
C GLY A 4 24.87 5.52 -9.46
N VAL A 5 25.49 4.43 -9.01
CA VAL A 5 24.77 3.30 -8.40
C VAL A 5 24.22 3.67 -7.01
N GLN A 6 24.96 4.44 -6.20
CA GLN A 6 24.47 4.90 -4.89
C GLN A 6 23.33 5.94 -5.00
N ASP A 7 23.38 6.84 -5.99
CA ASP A 7 22.29 7.78 -6.26
C ASP A 7 21.04 7.07 -6.80
N THR A 8 21.23 6.02 -7.60
CA THR A 8 20.12 5.18 -8.10
C THR A 8 19.49 4.41 -6.94
N MET A 9 20.28 3.78 -6.07
CA MET A 9 19.75 3.07 -4.90
C MET A 9 19.09 4.00 -3.87
N SER A 10 19.53 5.26 -3.73
CA SER A 10 18.84 6.26 -2.89
C SER A 10 17.47 6.63 -3.47
N LYS A 11 17.35 6.78 -4.80
CA LYS A 11 16.06 7.01 -5.46
C LYS A 11 15.15 5.77 -5.40
N THR A 12 15.71 4.57 -5.50
CA THR A 12 14.95 3.32 -5.30
C THR A 12 14.54 3.15 -3.85
N SER A 13 15.34 3.57 -2.87
CA SER A 13 14.97 3.58 -1.45
C SER A 13 13.80 4.51 -1.17
N MET A 14 13.72 5.66 -1.85
CA MET A 14 12.54 6.51 -1.84
C MET A 14 11.33 5.82 -2.50
N LEU A 15 11.51 5.13 -3.63
CA LEU A 15 10.44 4.35 -4.26
C LEU A 15 9.92 3.19 -3.38
N VAL A 16 10.81 2.53 -2.63
CA VAL A 16 10.46 1.47 -1.66
C VAL A 16 9.61 2.03 -0.53
N ASN A 17 9.83 3.28 -0.14
CA ASN A 17 8.99 4.01 0.80
C ASN A 17 7.58 4.29 0.22
N PHE A 18 7.44 4.49 -1.10
CA PHE A 18 6.13 4.68 -1.74
C PHE A 18 5.36 3.40 -2.03
N LEU A 19 6.02 2.24 -1.96
CA LEU A 19 5.37 0.96 -2.17
C LEU A 19 4.63 0.52 -0.90
N PRO A 20 3.46 -0.13 -1.02
CA PRO A 20 2.81 -0.85 0.07
C PRO A 20 3.69 -2.01 0.58
N THR A 21 4.84 -1.73 1.20
CA THR A 21 5.89 -2.73 1.42
C THR A 21 5.42 -3.87 2.28
N GLY A 22 4.65 -3.63 3.35
CA GLY A 22 4.12 -4.71 4.18
C GLY A 22 3.13 -5.61 3.44
N THR A 23 2.16 -5.02 2.75
CA THR A 23 1.07 -5.74 2.09
C THR A 23 1.51 -6.41 0.80
N LEU A 24 2.34 -5.73 0.00
CA LEU A 24 2.90 -6.26 -1.24
C LEU A 24 3.85 -7.43 -0.95
N LEU A 25 4.71 -7.31 0.07
CA LEU A 25 5.58 -8.45 0.46
C LEU A 25 4.75 -9.64 0.94
N THR A 26 3.68 -9.40 1.70
CA THR A 26 2.78 -10.48 2.15
C THR A 26 2.08 -11.14 0.97
N PHE A 27 1.63 -10.34 0.00
CA PHE A 27 1.05 -10.84 -1.25
C PHE A 27 2.04 -11.73 -2.00
N GLU A 28 3.24 -11.23 -2.28
CA GLU A 28 4.30 -11.96 -2.98
C GLU A 28 4.73 -13.25 -2.28
N MET A 29 4.75 -13.26 -0.93
CA MET A 29 5.07 -14.46 -0.15
C MET A 29 3.95 -15.51 -0.20
N LEU A 30 2.69 -15.09 -0.21
CA LEU A 30 1.54 -15.99 -0.21
C LEU A 30 1.18 -16.47 -1.62
N LEU A 31 1.47 -15.67 -2.64
CA LEU A 31 1.19 -15.98 -4.04
C LEU A 31 1.67 -17.37 -4.47
N PRO A 32 2.94 -17.78 -4.26
CA PRO A 32 3.41 -19.13 -4.63
C PRO A 32 2.65 -20.27 -3.95
N SER A 33 2.14 -20.05 -2.74
CA SER A 33 1.36 -21.06 -1.99
C SER A 33 -0.06 -21.19 -2.54
N VAL A 34 -0.59 -20.11 -3.12
CA VAL A 34 -1.92 -20.05 -3.73
C VAL A 34 -1.88 -20.49 -5.20
N SER A 35 -0.84 -20.11 -5.94
CA SER A 35 -0.61 -20.49 -7.33
C SER A 35 0.12 -21.82 -7.40
N LYS A 36 -0.61 -22.94 -7.33
CA LYS A 36 -0.02 -24.29 -7.43
C LYS A 36 0.53 -24.51 -8.85
N ASN A 37 1.84 -24.38 -9.02
CA ASN A 37 2.59 -24.67 -10.26
C ASN A 37 2.04 -24.03 -11.57
N GLY A 38 1.33 -22.90 -11.48
CA GLY A 38 0.76 -22.22 -12.66
C GLY A 38 -0.52 -22.85 -13.21
N GLU A 39 -1.13 -23.83 -12.52
CA GLU A 39 -2.46 -24.33 -12.90
C GLU A 39 -3.57 -23.45 -12.29
N CYS A 40 -4.33 -22.80 -13.17
CA CYS A 40 -5.45 -21.96 -12.80
C CYS A 40 -6.74 -22.80 -12.69
N THR A 41 -6.99 -23.32 -11.48
CA THR A 41 -8.27 -23.94 -11.12
C THR A 41 -9.27 -22.89 -10.63
N HIS A 42 -10.56 -23.24 -10.58
CA HIS A 42 -11.58 -22.35 -10.02
C HIS A 42 -11.28 -21.98 -8.55
N VAL A 43 -10.73 -22.91 -7.76
CA VAL A 43 -10.40 -22.68 -6.34
C VAL A 43 -9.21 -21.74 -6.19
N THR A 44 -8.11 -21.98 -6.93
CA THR A 44 -6.93 -21.12 -6.88
C THR A 44 -7.25 -19.70 -7.36
N THR A 45 -8.07 -19.56 -8.40
CA THR A 45 -8.55 -18.25 -8.87
C THR A 45 -9.35 -17.51 -7.80
N LEU A 46 -10.24 -18.21 -7.09
CA LEU A 46 -11.00 -17.65 -5.96
C LEU A 46 -10.08 -17.20 -4.82
N MET A 47 -9.03 -17.99 -4.52
CA MET A 47 -8.05 -17.63 -3.50
C MET A 47 -7.21 -16.41 -3.91
N ILE A 48 -6.86 -16.27 -5.20
CA ILE A 48 -6.17 -15.07 -5.71
C ILE A 48 -7.07 -13.84 -5.56
N TYR A 49 -8.35 -13.92 -5.96
CA TYR A 49 -9.32 -12.83 -5.75
C TYR A 49 -9.44 -12.45 -4.27
N PHE A 50 -9.53 -13.44 -3.38
CA PHE A 50 -9.61 -13.20 -1.95
C PHE A 50 -8.34 -12.52 -1.42
N LEU A 51 -7.17 -12.98 -1.83
CA LEU A 51 -5.89 -12.42 -1.42
C LEU A 51 -5.73 -10.98 -1.94
N LEU A 52 -6.06 -10.73 -3.22
CA LEU A 52 -6.08 -9.38 -3.81
C LEU A 52 -7.03 -8.46 -3.06
N GLY A 53 -8.23 -8.93 -2.73
CA GLY A 53 -9.23 -8.17 -1.97
C GLY A 53 -8.73 -7.83 -0.57
N LEU A 54 -8.19 -8.81 0.16
CA LEU A 54 -7.67 -8.62 1.52
C LEU A 54 -6.46 -7.68 1.54
N CYS A 55 -5.54 -7.82 0.59
CA CYS A 55 -4.39 -6.93 0.43
C CYS A 55 -4.84 -5.51 0.05
N SER A 56 -5.76 -5.35 -0.90
CA SER A 56 -6.30 -4.03 -1.27
C SER A 56 -6.99 -3.36 -0.09
N LEU A 57 -7.79 -4.12 0.67
CA LEU A 57 -8.51 -3.61 1.83
C LEU A 57 -7.55 -3.18 2.96
N SER A 58 -6.52 -3.98 3.22
CA SER A 58 -5.50 -3.64 4.23
C SER A 58 -4.66 -2.43 3.82
N CYS A 59 -4.24 -2.33 2.55
CA CYS A 59 -3.61 -1.13 2.00
C CYS A 59 -4.48 0.10 2.25
N PHE A 60 -5.77 0.02 1.92
CA PHE A 60 -6.71 1.12 2.11
C PHE A 60 -6.82 1.53 3.59
N PHE A 61 -7.03 0.58 4.50
CA PHE A 61 -7.22 0.88 5.92
C PHE A 61 -5.96 1.37 6.63
N PHE A 62 -4.78 0.92 6.21
CA PHE A 62 -3.52 1.34 6.82
C PHE A 62 -3.20 2.81 6.61
N HIS A 63 -3.67 3.44 5.52
CA HIS A 63 -3.55 4.89 5.32
C HIS A 63 -4.32 5.74 6.34
N PHE A 64 -5.31 5.15 7.02
CA PHE A 64 -6.04 5.81 8.10
C PHE A 64 -5.43 5.53 9.48
N THR A 65 -4.29 4.84 9.54
CA THR A 65 -3.55 4.70 10.79
C THR A 65 -2.57 5.84 10.96
N ASP A 66 -2.43 6.32 12.18
CA ASP A 66 -1.49 7.38 12.52
C ASP A 66 -0.87 7.11 13.88
N SER A 67 0.23 7.78 14.18
CA SER A 67 0.92 7.64 15.45
C SER A 67 1.26 8.98 16.08
N PHE A 68 1.45 8.95 17.39
CA PHE A 68 1.99 10.07 18.14
C PHE A 68 2.91 9.57 19.25
N LYS A 69 3.85 10.43 19.63
CA LYS A 69 4.76 10.17 20.75
C LYS A 69 4.15 10.75 22.02
N GLY A 70 3.92 9.89 23.01
CA GLY A 70 3.40 10.30 24.31
C GLY A 70 4.46 10.96 25.20
N PRO A 71 4.04 11.57 26.32
CA PRO A 71 4.94 12.21 27.29
C PRO A 71 5.88 11.21 27.99
N ASP A 72 5.55 9.92 28.00
CA ASP A 72 6.40 8.84 28.48
C ASP A 72 7.47 8.39 27.46
N GLY A 73 7.53 9.06 26.30
CA GLY A 73 8.46 8.78 25.23
C GLY A 73 8.08 7.60 24.34
N LYS A 74 6.94 6.93 24.58
CA LYS A 74 6.47 5.79 23.78
C LYS A 74 5.64 6.25 22.59
N VAL A 75 5.62 5.45 21.54
CA VAL A 75 4.81 5.69 20.34
C VAL A 75 3.49 4.94 20.46
N TYR A 76 2.40 5.67 20.25
CA TYR A 76 1.03 5.16 20.28
C TYR A 76 0.43 5.21 18.90
N TYR A 77 -0.17 4.10 18.48
CA TYR A 77 -0.84 3.97 17.20
C TYR A 77 -2.35 4.00 17.37
N GLY A 78 -3.03 4.62 16.41
CA GLY A 78 -4.48 4.67 16.39
C GLY A 78 -5.04 4.80 14.99
N PHE A 79 -6.36 4.73 14.92
CA PHE A 79 -7.14 4.93 13.71
C PHE A 79 -7.70 6.35 13.68
N VAL A 80 -7.51 7.04 12.56
CA VAL A 80 -8.00 8.40 12.35
C VAL A 80 -9.51 8.36 12.15
N THR A 81 -10.26 9.10 12.95
CA THR A 81 -11.71 9.24 12.82
C THR A 81 -12.10 10.70 12.62
N PRO A 82 -13.34 11.01 12.18
CA PRO A 82 -13.82 12.40 12.10
C PRO A 82 -13.78 13.15 13.45
N LYS A 83 -13.78 12.39 14.56
CA LYS A 83 -13.73 12.89 15.93
C LYS A 83 -12.31 13.00 16.50
N GLY A 84 -11.28 12.58 15.76
CA GLY A 84 -9.88 12.52 16.20
C GLY A 84 -9.29 11.11 16.17
N LEU A 85 -8.13 10.91 16.79
CA LEU A 85 -7.43 9.63 16.79
C LEU A 85 -8.02 8.64 17.80
N ALA A 86 -8.42 7.45 17.34
CA ALA A 86 -8.85 6.33 18.15
C ALA A 86 -7.67 5.38 18.40
N VAL A 87 -7.05 5.47 19.57
CA VAL A 87 -5.83 4.69 19.92
C VAL A 87 -6.17 3.23 20.18
N PHE A 88 -5.38 2.30 19.63
CA PHE A 88 -5.62 0.85 19.77
C PHE A 88 -5.35 0.32 21.19
N LYS A 89 -4.46 0.99 21.94
CA LYS A 89 -4.16 0.68 23.35
C LYS A 89 -4.48 1.90 24.22
N PRO A 90 -5.73 2.05 24.69
CA PRO A 90 -6.05 3.05 25.69
C PRO A 90 -5.42 2.63 27.03
N GLY A 91 -4.23 3.14 27.35
CA GLY A 91 -3.67 3.06 28.70
C GLY A 91 -4.33 4.09 29.61
N LEU A 92 -4.44 3.78 30.91
CA LEU A 92 -4.90 4.72 31.93
C LEU A 92 -4.04 6.00 31.90
N GLY A 93 -4.64 7.12 31.50
CA GLY A 93 -4.03 8.45 31.60
C GLY A 93 -3.30 8.98 30.38
N ILE A 94 -3.38 8.32 29.21
CA ILE A 94 -2.80 8.89 27.97
C ILE A 94 -3.76 9.93 27.41
N GLU A 95 -3.35 11.19 27.47
CA GLU A 95 -4.08 12.30 26.84
C GLU A 95 -3.82 12.25 25.32
N VAL A 96 -4.84 11.84 24.57
CA VAL A 96 -4.76 11.77 23.10
C VAL A 96 -4.77 13.18 22.54
N PRO A 97 -3.81 13.56 21.68
CA PRO A 97 -3.81 14.88 21.07
C PRO A 97 -5.11 15.13 20.31
N LYS A 98 -5.72 16.29 20.54
CA LYS A 98 -6.95 16.73 19.85
C LYS A 98 -6.68 17.63 18.65
N ASP A 99 -5.46 17.63 18.15
CA ASP A 99 -5.07 18.44 16.99
C ASP A 99 -5.89 18.05 15.76
N ASP A 100 -6.28 19.04 14.95
CA ASP A 100 -7.03 18.78 13.72
C ASP A 100 -6.27 17.89 12.73
N LYS A 101 -4.94 17.85 12.83
CA LYS A 101 -4.11 16.93 12.04
C LYS A 101 -4.47 15.47 12.30
N TYR A 102 -5.05 15.10 13.45
CA TYR A 102 -5.46 13.73 13.80
C TYR A 102 -6.90 13.39 13.43
N ARG A 103 -7.57 14.27 12.68
CA ARG A 103 -8.93 14.07 12.20
C ARG A 103 -8.91 13.60 10.76
N LEU A 104 -9.94 12.85 10.38
CA LEU A 104 -10.07 12.30 9.05
C LEU A 104 -10.18 13.42 8.00
N GLY A 105 -9.22 13.45 7.06
CA GLY A 105 -9.17 14.40 5.95
C GLY A 105 -9.52 13.75 4.62
N PHE A 106 -9.97 14.56 3.65
CA PHE A 106 -10.16 14.09 2.28
C PHE A 106 -8.85 13.61 1.64
N THR A 107 -7.73 14.23 2.02
CA THR A 107 -6.38 13.84 1.59
C THR A 107 -6.04 12.41 2.01
N ASP A 108 -6.52 11.93 3.16
CA ASP A 108 -6.29 10.56 3.62
C ASP A 108 -6.95 9.55 2.65
N PHE A 109 -8.15 9.86 2.14
CA PHE A 109 -8.84 9.04 1.13
C PHE A 109 -8.12 9.04 -0.21
N VAL A 110 -7.61 10.19 -0.66
CA VAL A 110 -6.83 10.28 -1.90
C VAL A 110 -5.62 9.34 -1.79
N HIS A 111 -4.84 9.43 -0.71
CA HIS A 111 -3.68 8.57 -0.50
C HIS A 111 -4.03 7.08 -0.41
N ALA A 112 -5.10 6.75 0.30
CA ALA A 112 -5.57 5.37 0.41
C ALA A 112 -5.93 4.79 -0.97
N MET A 113 -6.67 5.54 -1.80
CA MET A 113 -7.02 5.13 -3.17
C MET A 113 -5.80 4.97 -4.07
N MET A 114 -4.87 5.92 -4.01
CA MET A 114 -3.63 5.88 -4.77
C MET A 114 -2.80 4.64 -4.42
N SER A 115 -2.70 4.30 -3.14
CA SER A 115 -2.00 3.12 -2.66
C SER A 115 -2.64 1.81 -3.13
N VAL A 116 -3.98 1.75 -3.19
CA VAL A 116 -4.70 0.59 -3.75
C VAL A 116 -4.46 0.47 -5.25
N MET A 117 -4.45 1.59 -5.99
CA MET A 117 -4.15 1.57 -7.42
C MET A 117 -2.72 1.10 -7.70
N VAL A 118 -1.74 1.55 -6.92
CA VAL A 118 -0.34 1.07 -7.03
C VAL A 118 -0.26 -0.43 -6.73
N PHE A 119 -0.88 -0.89 -5.64
CA PHE A 119 -0.92 -2.30 -5.30
C PHE A 119 -1.53 -3.13 -6.44
N MET A 120 -2.68 -2.71 -6.96
CA MET A 120 -3.37 -3.42 -8.03
C MET A 120 -2.54 -3.42 -9.33
N ALA A 121 -1.88 -2.31 -9.67
CA ALA A 121 -1.00 -2.24 -10.83
C ALA A 121 0.12 -3.28 -10.75
N ILE A 122 0.79 -3.37 -9.60
CA ILE A 122 1.89 -4.31 -9.40
C ILE A 122 1.36 -5.75 -9.36
N ALA A 123 0.29 -6.00 -8.61
CA ALA A 123 -0.28 -7.32 -8.45
C ALA A 123 -0.81 -7.91 -9.76
N LEU A 124 -1.39 -7.08 -10.63
CA LEU A 124 -1.83 -7.50 -11.95
C LEU A 124 -0.67 -7.64 -12.94
N SER A 125 0.44 -6.93 -12.76
CA SER A 125 1.64 -7.12 -13.59
C SER A 125 2.29 -8.49 -13.41
N ASP A 126 1.89 -9.27 -12.40
CA ASP A 126 2.37 -10.63 -12.19
C ASP A 126 1.59 -11.62 -13.07
N HIS A 127 2.31 -12.32 -13.96
CA HIS A 127 1.73 -13.35 -14.83
C HIS A 127 1.00 -14.46 -14.07
N ARG A 128 1.43 -14.83 -12.85
CA ARG A 128 0.75 -15.84 -12.02
C ARG A 128 -0.67 -15.40 -11.64
N VAL A 129 -0.91 -14.09 -11.61
CA VAL A 129 -2.21 -13.48 -11.31
C VAL A 129 -2.99 -13.28 -12.61
N THR A 130 -2.40 -12.61 -13.60
CA THR A 130 -3.09 -12.30 -14.87
C THR A 130 -3.45 -13.55 -15.68
N ASP A 131 -2.60 -14.57 -15.70
CA ASP A 131 -2.89 -15.82 -16.42
C ASP A 131 -4.14 -16.52 -15.86
N CYS A 132 -4.35 -16.42 -14.54
CA CYS A 132 -5.52 -17.02 -13.87
C CYS A 132 -6.76 -16.12 -13.90
N LEU A 133 -6.59 -14.80 -13.83
CA LEU A 133 -7.72 -13.86 -13.83
C LEU A 133 -8.27 -13.60 -15.24
N PHE A 134 -7.39 -13.59 -16.25
CA PHE A 134 -7.72 -13.24 -17.64
C PHE A 134 -7.21 -14.28 -18.63
N PRO A 135 -7.68 -15.54 -18.55
CA PRO A 135 -7.23 -16.60 -19.45
C PRO A 135 -7.55 -16.23 -20.91
N GLY A 136 -6.56 -16.36 -21.79
CA GLY A 136 -6.70 -16.11 -23.23
C GLY A 136 -6.56 -14.65 -23.67
N HIS A 137 -6.55 -13.69 -22.75
CA HIS A 137 -6.33 -12.26 -23.06
C HIS A 137 -4.95 -11.75 -22.64
N VAL A 138 -4.09 -12.64 -22.11
CA VAL A 138 -2.77 -12.32 -21.58
C VAL A 138 -1.95 -11.51 -22.58
N LYS A 139 -1.89 -11.91 -23.85
CA LYS A 139 -1.09 -11.21 -24.87
C LYS A 139 -1.54 -9.77 -25.15
N GLU A 140 -2.84 -9.50 -25.02
CA GLU A 140 -3.40 -8.16 -25.22
C GLU A 140 -3.23 -7.31 -23.95
N LEU A 141 -3.30 -7.96 -22.78
CA LEU A 141 -3.09 -7.31 -21.49
C LEU A 141 -1.60 -7.09 -21.18
N ASP A 142 -0.68 -7.89 -21.72
CA ASP A 142 0.76 -7.85 -21.42
C ASP A 142 1.36 -6.48 -21.72
N GLU A 143 1.05 -5.95 -22.91
CA GLU A 143 1.53 -4.63 -23.34
C GLU A 143 0.97 -3.50 -22.46
N VAL A 144 -0.29 -3.63 -22.02
CA VAL A 144 -0.92 -2.69 -21.09
C VAL A 144 -0.29 -2.82 -19.70
N MET A 145 -0.07 -4.04 -19.22
CA MET A 145 0.44 -4.36 -17.89
C MET A 145 1.91 -3.97 -17.71
N GLU A 146 2.72 -3.98 -18.76
CA GLU A 146 4.11 -3.52 -18.70
C GLU A 146 4.21 -2.00 -18.47
N SER A 147 3.32 -1.23 -19.11
CA SER A 147 3.32 0.23 -19.04
C SER A 147 2.46 0.80 -17.91
N PHE A 148 1.48 0.04 -17.42
CA PHE A 148 0.50 0.49 -16.44
C PHE A 148 1.12 0.89 -15.07
N PRO A 149 2.01 0.11 -14.44
CA PRO A 149 2.69 0.51 -13.20
C PRO A 149 3.50 1.80 -13.34
N LEU A 150 4.11 2.02 -14.51
CA LEU A 150 4.86 3.25 -14.79
C LEU A 150 3.94 4.46 -14.83
N MET A 151 2.82 4.36 -15.56
CA MET A 151 1.82 5.43 -15.63
C MET A 151 1.23 5.73 -14.25
N VAL A 152 0.84 4.69 -13.50
CA VAL A 152 0.34 4.83 -12.13
C VAL A 152 1.39 5.49 -11.25
N GLY A 153 2.66 5.08 -11.33
CA GLY A 153 3.77 5.68 -10.59
C GLY A 153 3.97 7.17 -10.87
N VAL A 154 3.84 7.59 -12.13
CA VAL A 154 3.92 9.01 -12.54
C VAL A 154 2.75 9.81 -11.94
N VAL A 155 1.52 9.31 -12.06
CA VAL A 155 0.32 9.97 -11.51
C VAL A 155 0.40 10.06 -9.98
N CYS A 156 0.86 8.99 -9.33
CA CYS A 156 1.15 8.97 -7.89
C CYS A 156 2.14 10.04 -7.49
N SER A 157 3.29 10.08 -8.16
CA SER A 157 4.35 11.05 -7.87
C SER A 157 3.85 12.49 -7.99
N GLY A 158 3.05 12.80 -9.02
CA GLY A 158 2.45 14.13 -9.18
C GLY A 158 1.46 14.47 -8.09
N LEU A 159 0.56 13.56 -7.73
CA LEU A 159 -0.46 13.80 -6.70
C LEU A 159 0.14 13.92 -5.29
N PHE A 160 1.22 13.21 -4.98
CA PHE A 160 1.95 13.38 -3.72
C PHE A 160 2.56 14.78 -3.55
N LEU A 161 2.93 15.44 -4.65
CA LEU A 161 3.41 16.83 -4.59
C LEU A 161 2.28 17.83 -4.30
N VAL A 162 1.07 17.56 -4.80
CA VAL A 162 -0.10 18.42 -4.59
C VAL A 162 -0.74 18.18 -3.23
N PHE A 163 -0.76 16.93 -2.79
CA PHE A 163 -1.31 16.48 -1.52
C PHE A 163 -0.21 15.77 -0.74
N PRO A 164 0.64 16.48 0.02
CA PRO A 164 1.67 15.84 0.82
C PRO A 164 1.03 15.02 1.95
N ASN A 165 1.54 13.81 2.19
CA ASN A 165 1.12 12.99 3.32
C ASN A 165 1.83 13.48 4.59
N THR A 166 1.05 13.79 5.63
CA THR A 166 1.57 14.29 6.91
C THR A 166 1.42 13.27 8.06
N ARG A 167 1.02 12.04 7.76
CA ARG A 167 0.71 10.97 8.73
C ARG A 167 1.92 10.11 9.03
N TYR A 168 2.00 9.62 10.27
CA TYR A 168 3.01 8.68 10.74
C TYR A 168 2.35 7.34 11.12
N GLY A 169 1.71 6.66 10.18
CA GLY A 169 1.00 5.37 10.37
C GLY A 169 1.85 4.10 10.30
N ILE A 170 1.18 2.94 10.37
CA ILE A 170 1.78 1.61 10.16
C ILE A 170 1.42 1.13 8.76
N GLY A 171 2.41 0.67 7.99
CA GLY A 171 2.19 -0.31 6.93
C GLY A 171 2.17 0.19 5.47
N CYS A 172 2.13 1.50 5.21
CA CYS A 172 2.29 2.08 3.87
C CYS A 172 2.78 3.54 4.01
N MET A 173 4.01 3.73 4.47
CA MET A 173 4.54 5.07 4.72
C MET A 173 5.66 5.41 3.75
N ALA A 174 5.39 6.37 2.88
CA ALA A 174 6.44 7.12 2.23
C ALA A 174 7.12 8.00 3.28
N THR A 175 8.28 7.56 3.77
CA THR A 175 9.22 8.47 4.45
C THR A 175 10.12 9.18 3.45
#